data_AF-A0A2S8GKJ8-F1
#
_entry.id   AF-A0A2S8GKJ8-F1
#
_cell.length_a   1.000
_cell.length_b   1.000
_cell.length_c   1.000
_cell.angle_alpha   90.00
_cell.angle_beta   90.00
_cell.angle_gamma   90.00
#
_symmetry.space_group_name_H-M   'P 1'
#
loop_
_entity.id
_entity.type
_entity.pdbx_description
1 polymer ?
#
loop_
_entity_poly.entity_id
_entity_poly.type
_entity_poly.pdbx_seq_one_letter_code
_entity_poly.pdbx_strand_id
1 'polypeptide(L)'
;MGLWTLLYLVMVIALGLGWYQDHQRLEDAQAQMPLEIRLQRDQLEAMQGWVEVEISNINGAYLSSFDSSGGLEYKGYHQKPRLVHGAFPWNAKQYLESLDAIPNGELREIVPPDQQMQSFATLLQFAPDHVFREVMPKVLAYFDSPEADNRRGLVAGMRWLLMDSPDRIAPYRASVLANIVECLDDSDPKVIYEAILAVGEVGPEARAAAPRLQTLAEEEQNWHALKALYQIEPSPENFQRIEAWIFERKPDWEFLAVNLKELMTPEEGIELLRRAYSKSVFPADQKILASRINLLEVHRLAELNKQTASAGKEEQR
;
A
#
# COMPACT_ATOMS: atom_id res chain seq x y z
N MET A 1 52.77 29.97 -8.99
CA MET A 1 51.69 29.11 -8.45
C MET A 1 52.30 28.22 -7.38
N GLY A 2 51.84 28.33 -6.14
CA GLY A 2 52.44 27.64 -5.00
C GLY A 2 52.00 26.18 -4.91
N LEU A 3 52.83 25.32 -4.33
CA LEU A 3 52.52 23.91 -4.04
C LEU A 3 51.12 23.71 -3.42
N TRP A 4 50.68 24.68 -2.61
CA TRP A 4 49.37 24.75 -1.96
C TRP A 4 48.19 24.86 -2.93
N THR A 5 48.32 25.58 -4.05
CA THR A 5 47.24 25.68 -5.04
C THR A 5 47.07 24.37 -5.81
N LEU A 6 48.15 23.62 -6.02
CA LEU A 6 48.12 22.30 -6.65
C LEU A 6 47.49 21.25 -5.72
N LEU A 7 47.86 21.24 -4.43
CA LEU A 7 47.27 20.33 -3.45
C LEU A 7 45.77 20.56 -3.24
N TYR A 8 45.35 21.83 -3.22
CA TYR A 8 43.93 22.17 -3.13
C TYR A 8 43.15 21.69 -4.36
N LEU A 9 43.70 21.90 -5.57
CA LEU A 9 43.05 21.47 -6.82
C LEU A 9 42.92 19.94 -6.90
N VAL A 10 43.96 19.21 -6.48
CA VAL A 10 43.95 17.74 -6.40
C VAL A 10 42.91 17.24 -5.38
N MET A 11 42.77 17.92 -4.24
CA MET A 11 41.77 17.56 -3.22
C MET A 11 40.34 17.80 -3.72
N VAL A 12 40.07 18.92 -4.40
CA VAL A 12 38.76 19.23 -4.98
C VAL A 12 38.41 18.23 -6.09
N ILE A 13 39.37 17.87 -6.94
CA ILE A 13 39.17 16.85 -7.99
C ILE A 13 38.94 15.47 -7.36
N ALA A 14 39.69 15.09 -6.32
CA ALA A 14 39.51 13.81 -5.63
C ALA A 14 38.15 13.71 -4.94
N LEU A 15 37.68 14.81 -4.32
CA LEU A 15 36.34 14.88 -3.71
C LEU A 15 35.23 14.86 -4.77
N GLY A 16 35.41 15.57 -5.90
CA GLY A 16 34.47 15.57 -7.01
C GLY A 16 34.37 14.21 -7.72
N LEU A 17 35.51 13.52 -7.91
CA LEU A 17 35.56 12.16 -8.45
C LEU A 17 35.00 11.13 -7.48
N GLY A 18 35.24 11.29 -6.17
CA GLY A 18 34.63 10.45 -5.14
C GLY A 18 33.11 10.60 -5.10
N TRP A 19 32.61 11.84 -5.14
CA TRP A 19 31.17 12.12 -5.21
C TRP A 19 30.54 11.57 -6.49
N TYR A 20 31.19 11.71 -7.65
CA TYR A 20 30.72 11.18 -8.92
C TYR A 20 30.72 9.64 -8.96
N GLN A 21 31.78 8.99 -8.44
CA GLN A 21 31.85 7.54 -8.34
C GLN A 21 30.82 6.99 -7.35
N ASP A 22 30.57 7.68 -6.24
CA ASP A 22 29.52 7.30 -5.30
C ASP A 22 28.13 7.54 -5.89
N HIS A 23 27.92 8.60 -6.69
CA HIS A 23 26.68 8.79 -7.44
C HIS A 23 26.44 7.66 -8.45
N GLN A 24 27.46 7.30 -9.22
CA GLN A 24 27.39 6.18 -10.17
C GLN A 24 27.15 4.84 -9.45
N ARG A 25 27.81 4.60 -8.30
CA ARG A 25 27.54 3.42 -7.47
C ARG A 25 26.12 3.40 -6.90
N LEU A 26 25.58 4.56 -6.54
CA LEU A 26 24.20 4.68 -6.07
C LEU A 26 23.21 4.44 -7.22
N GLU A 27 23.48 4.97 -8.41
CA GLU A 27 22.69 4.72 -9.63
C GLU A 27 22.74 3.23 -10.03
N ASP A 28 23.92 2.61 -10.02
CA ASP A 28 24.10 1.18 -10.32
C ASP A 28 23.45 0.29 -9.24
N ALA A 29 23.58 0.66 -7.97
CA ALA A 29 22.90 -0.04 -6.87
C ALA A 29 21.38 0.10 -6.97
N GLN A 30 20.86 1.27 -7.38
CA GLN A 30 19.44 1.50 -7.65
C GLN A 30 18.91 0.69 -8.82
N ALA A 31 19.69 0.56 -9.89
CA ALA A 31 19.35 -0.28 -11.04
C ALA A 31 19.27 -1.78 -10.65
N GLN A 32 20.08 -2.21 -9.68
CA GLN A 32 20.13 -3.60 -9.19
C GLN A 32 19.24 -3.89 -7.98
N MET A 33 18.55 -2.88 -7.42
CA MET A 33 17.65 -3.09 -6.28
C MET A 33 16.59 -4.15 -6.60
N PRO A 34 16.25 -5.05 -5.67
CA PRO A 34 15.03 -5.83 -5.76
C PRO A 34 13.85 -4.89 -6.02
N LEU A 35 12.92 -5.33 -6.87
CA LEU A 35 11.75 -4.54 -7.24
C LEU A 35 11.01 -3.98 -6.02
N GLU A 36 10.93 -4.77 -4.94
CA GLU A 36 10.34 -4.37 -3.67
C GLU A 36 10.98 -3.10 -3.08
N ILE A 37 12.31 -3.00 -3.07
CA ILE A 37 13.01 -1.81 -2.56
C ILE A 37 12.75 -0.61 -3.45
N ARG A 38 12.63 -0.81 -4.77
CA ARG A 38 12.25 0.27 -5.68
C ARG A 38 10.81 0.73 -5.46
N LEU A 39 9.87 -0.20 -5.29
CA LEU A 39 8.47 0.14 -5.02
C LEU A 39 8.31 0.84 -3.66
N GLN A 40 8.97 0.34 -2.63
CA GLN A 40 8.98 0.98 -1.30
C GLN A 40 9.65 2.35 -1.36
N ARG A 41 10.74 2.52 -2.11
CA ARG A 41 11.39 3.82 -2.32
C ARG A 41 10.50 4.77 -3.11
N ASP A 42 9.95 4.36 -4.24
CA ASP A 42 9.05 5.18 -5.06
C ASP A 42 7.79 5.56 -4.25
N GLN A 43 7.30 4.66 -3.38
CA GLN A 43 6.26 4.96 -2.41
C GLN A 43 6.73 5.96 -1.34
N LEU A 44 7.93 5.82 -0.80
CA LEU A 44 8.51 6.76 0.17
C LEU A 44 8.78 8.14 -0.44
N GLU A 45 9.24 8.20 -1.68
CA GLU A 45 9.43 9.43 -2.46
C GLU A 45 8.08 10.07 -2.78
N ALA A 46 7.09 9.26 -3.18
CA ALA A 46 5.71 9.72 -3.32
C ALA A 46 5.19 10.26 -1.98
N MET A 47 5.44 9.58 -0.85
CA MET A 47 5.08 9.98 0.52
C MET A 47 5.76 11.29 0.96
N GLN A 48 7.04 11.49 0.63
CA GLN A 48 7.78 12.73 0.89
C GLN A 48 7.32 13.88 -0.01
N GLY A 49 6.74 13.57 -1.18
CA GLY A 49 6.11 14.52 -2.09
C GLY A 49 4.74 15.03 -1.64
N TRP A 50 4.11 14.43 -0.61
CA TRP A 50 2.95 15.01 0.03
C TRP A 50 3.43 16.14 0.97
N VAL A 51 3.64 17.29 0.36
CA VAL A 51 3.50 18.61 0.97
C VAL A 51 2.30 19.23 0.27
N GLU A 52 1.31 19.69 1.04
CA GLU A 52 0.07 20.36 0.62
C GLU A 52 0.06 20.83 -0.85
N VAL A 53 -0.51 20.04 -1.77
CA VAL A 53 -0.81 20.53 -3.12
C VAL A 53 -2.16 21.24 -3.05
N GLU A 54 -2.14 22.57 -3.21
CA GLU A 54 -3.29 23.46 -3.21
C GLU A 54 -4.05 23.43 -4.57
N ILE A 55 -4.98 22.48 -4.80
CA ILE A 55 -5.83 22.39 -6.00
C ILE A 55 -6.96 23.42 -5.92
N SER A 56 -6.62 24.69 -6.12
CA SER A 56 -7.60 25.79 -6.07
C SER A 56 -8.50 25.90 -7.32
N ASN A 57 -8.23 25.16 -8.40
CA ASN A 57 -8.81 25.50 -9.72
C ASN A 57 -9.73 24.45 -10.39
N ILE A 58 -9.94 23.25 -9.84
CA ILE A 58 -10.92 22.30 -10.43
C ILE A 58 -12.20 22.33 -9.61
N ASN A 59 -13.10 23.27 -9.95
CA ASN A 59 -14.54 23.26 -9.63
C ASN A 59 -14.96 22.57 -8.31
N GLY A 60 -14.27 22.88 -7.20
CA GLY A 60 -14.65 22.50 -5.83
C GLY A 60 -14.40 21.05 -5.40
N ALA A 61 -13.69 20.22 -6.18
CA ALA A 61 -13.38 18.84 -5.79
C ALA A 61 -11.97 18.74 -5.20
N TYR A 62 -11.90 18.41 -3.92
CA TYR A 62 -10.66 18.19 -3.19
C TYR A 62 -10.68 16.80 -2.54
N LEU A 63 -9.67 15.98 -2.81
CA LEU A 63 -9.40 14.74 -2.07
C LEU A 63 -8.20 15.00 -1.16
N SER A 64 -8.42 15.16 0.15
CA SER A 64 -7.33 15.25 1.12
C SER A 64 -7.00 13.85 1.66
N SER A 65 -5.75 13.41 1.53
CA SER A 65 -5.20 12.27 2.28
C SER A 65 -4.00 12.74 3.08
N PHE A 66 -4.15 12.94 4.40
CA PHE A 66 -3.02 13.25 5.28
C PHE A 66 -3.18 12.74 6.71
N ASP A 67 -2.19 12.00 7.18
CA ASP A 67 -1.83 11.93 8.60
C ASP A 67 -0.42 12.53 8.74
N SER A 68 -0.28 13.50 9.64
CA SER A 68 0.93 14.28 9.92
C SER A 68 1.67 13.78 11.17
N SER A 69 1.52 12.52 11.54
CA SER A 69 2.08 11.97 12.77
C SER A 69 3.33 11.14 12.47
N GLY A 70 4.49 11.80 12.47
CA GLY A 70 5.82 11.21 12.21
C GLY A 70 6.26 10.13 13.20
N GLY A 71 5.53 9.02 13.27
CA GLY A 71 5.96 7.75 13.83
C GLY A 71 5.99 6.72 12.71
N LEU A 72 7.05 5.92 12.65
CA LEU A 72 7.16 4.75 11.78
C LEU A 72 6.12 3.68 12.19
N GLU A 73 4.84 3.97 11.93
CA GLU A 73 3.81 2.97 11.75
C GLU A 73 3.42 3.01 10.28
N TYR A 74 3.30 1.82 9.69
CA TYR A 74 2.80 1.54 8.35
C TYR A 74 1.30 1.90 8.23
N LYS A 75 0.89 3.10 8.66
CA LYS A 75 -0.44 3.66 8.44
C LYS A 75 -0.51 4.28 7.05
N GLY A 76 -0.19 3.48 6.04
CA GLY A 76 -0.51 3.83 4.66
C GLY A 76 -2.03 3.78 4.49
N TYR A 77 -2.60 4.71 3.72
CA TYR A 77 -3.90 4.50 3.07
C TYR A 77 -5.10 4.19 3.98
N HIS A 78 -5.23 4.77 5.19
CA HIS A 78 -6.41 4.50 6.04
C HIS A 78 -7.28 5.72 6.34
N GLN A 79 -7.03 6.86 5.71
CA GLN A 79 -7.96 7.99 5.81
C GLN A 79 -8.96 7.96 4.68
N LYS A 80 -10.24 7.88 5.05
CA LYS A 80 -11.36 7.97 4.10
C LYS A 80 -11.21 9.25 3.30
N PRO A 81 -11.18 9.18 1.95
CA PRO A 81 -11.32 10.37 1.15
C PRO A 81 -12.62 11.08 1.57
N ARG A 82 -12.63 12.41 1.57
CA ARG A 82 -13.84 13.21 1.83
C ARG A 82 -13.88 14.41 0.89
N LEU A 83 -15.07 14.76 0.41
CA LEU A 83 -15.28 16.02 -0.31
C LEU A 83 -15.29 17.19 0.67
N VAL A 84 -14.39 18.17 0.48
CA VAL A 84 -14.27 19.36 1.34
C VAL A 84 -15.48 20.31 1.19
N HIS A 85 -16.19 20.27 0.05
CA HIS A 85 -17.37 21.11 -0.22
C HIS A 85 -18.69 20.34 -0.41
N GLY A 86 -18.69 19.03 -0.19
CA GLY A 86 -19.91 18.20 -0.16
C GLY A 86 -20.66 18.01 -1.49
N ALA A 87 -20.26 18.65 -2.59
CA ALA A 87 -20.89 18.50 -3.90
C ALA A 87 -20.00 17.72 -4.87
N PHE A 88 -20.58 16.72 -5.54
CA PHE A 88 -19.93 16.03 -6.65
C PHE A 88 -19.91 16.93 -7.89
N PRO A 89 -18.76 17.16 -8.54
CA PRO A 89 -18.59 18.27 -9.48
C PRO A 89 -19.16 18.01 -10.88
N TRP A 90 -19.43 16.75 -11.23
CA TRP A 90 -19.69 16.34 -12.62
C TRP A 90 -21.02 15.60 -12.79
N ASN A 91 -21.69 15.81 -13.92
CA ASN A 91 -22.65 14.83 -14.42
C ASN A 91 -21.92 13.67 -15.11
N ALA A 92 -22.64 12.61 -15.49
CA ALA A 92 -22.04 11.43 -16.12
C ALA A 92 -21.28 11.75 -17.41
N LYS A 93 -21.84 12.60 -18.28
CA LYS A 93 -21.17 13.03 -19.51
C LYS A 93 -19.84 13.73 -19.22
N GLN A 94 -19.82 14.70 -18.31
CA GLN A 94 -18.61 15.43 -17.93
C GLN A 94 -17.55 14.50 -17.31
N TYR A 95 -17.99 13.54 -16.51
CA TYR A 95 -17.09 12.55 -15.92
C TYR A 95 -16.42 11.72 -17.03
N LEU A 96 -17.21 11.21 -17.97
CA LEU A 96 -16.70 10.38 -19.07
C LEU A 96 -15.80 11.16 -20.03
N GLU A 97 -16.15 12.40 -20.35
CA GLU A 97 -15.27 13.29 -21.14
C GLU A 97 -13.92 13.51 -20.44
N SER A 98 -13.93 13.63 -19.12
CA SER A 98 -12.71 13.79 -18.32
C SER A 98 -11.90 12.49 -18.24
N LEU A 99 -12.57 11.34 -18.19
CA LEU A 99 -11.96 10.00 -18.17
C LEU A 99 -11.30 9.68 -19.53
N ASP A 100 -11.98 9.96 -20.63
CA ASP A 100 -11.46 9.81 -22.00
C ASP A 100 -10.28 10.74 -22.27
N ALA A 101 -10.17 11.84 -21.50
CA ALA A 101 -9.08 12.77 -21.60
C ALA A 101 -7.82 12.33 -20.84
N ILE A 102 -7.80 11.22 -20.10
CA ILE A 102 -6.55 10.68 -19.52
C ILE A 102 -5.64 10.27 -20.70
N PRO A 103 -4.40 10.82 -20.85
CA PRO A 103 -3.60 11.60 -19.89
C PRO A 103 -3.52 13.12 -20.14
N ASN A 104 -4.25 13.64 -21.13
CA ASN A 104 -4.14 15.00 -21.67
C ASN A 104 -5.18 16.00 -21.14
N GLY A 105 -5.98 15.65 -20.13
CA GLY A 105 -7.01 16.51 -19.55
C GLY A 105 -6.49 17.56 -18.56
N GLU A 106 -7.38 18.45 -18.10
CA GLU A 106 -7.09 19.54 -17.14
C GLU A 106 -6.45 19.02 -15.83
N LEU A 107 -6.72 17.76 -15.47
CA LEU A 107 -6.12 17.12 -14.29
C LEU A 107 -4.60 16.95 -14.40
N ARG A 108 -3.99 16.94 -15.59
CA ARG A 108 -2.54 16.76 -15.75
C ARG A 108 -1.73 17.87 -15.08
N GLU A 109 -2.26 19.08 -15.04
CA GLU A 109 -1.55 20.21 -14.43
C GLU A 109 -1.43 20.08 -12.90
N ILE A 110 -2.15 19.12 -12.31
CA ILE A 110 -2.40 19.09 -10.87
C ILE A 110 -2.22 17.69 -10.26
N VAL A 111 -2.59 16.64 -10.99
CA VAL A 111 -2.49 15.24 -10.58
C VAL A 111 -1.41 14.56 -11.43
N PRO A 112 -0.40 13.92 -10.80
CA PRO A 112 0.60 13.13 -11.50
C PRO A 112 -0.05 12.13 -12.46
N PRO A 113 0.48 11.93 -13.68
CA PRO A 113 -0.11 11.03 -14.66
C PRO A 113 -0.46 9.63 -14.14
N ASP A 114 0.39 9.07 -13.29
CA ASP A 114 0.23 7.73 -12.71
C ASP A 114 -0.88 7.62 -11.65
N GLN A 115 -1.41 8.77 -11.19
CA GLN A 115 -2.45 8.86 -10.15
C GLN A 115 -3.82 9.31 -10.69
N GLN A 116 -3.90 9.67 -11.97
CA GLN A 116 -5.13 10.21 -12.55
C GLN A 116 -6.26 9.18 -12.45
N MET A 117 -6.03 7.93 -12.90
CA MET A 117 -7.05 6.89 -12.85
C MET A 117 -7.51 6.59 -11.41
N GLN A 118 -6.57 6.50 -10.46
CA GLN A 118 -6.92 6.29 -9.05
C GLN A 118 -7.83 7.38 -8.51
N SER A 119 -7.56 8.64 -8.87
CA SER A 119 -8.38 9.78 -8.47
C SER A 119 -9.80 9.67 -9.02
N PHE A 120 -9.95 9.33 -10.32
CA PHE A 120 -11.26 9.09 -10.91
C PHE A 120 -12.01 7.95 -10.21
N ALA A 121 -11.39 6.78 -10.10
CA ALA A 121 -12.01 5.61 -9.51
C ALA A 121 -12.44 5.87 -8.05
N THR A 122 -11.65 6.61 -7.28
CA THR A 122 -11.97 7.00 -5.90
C THR A 122 -13.15 7.98 -5.86
N LEU A 123 -13.24 8.95 -6.78
CA LEU A 123 -14.36 9.90 -6.82
C LEU A 123 -15.73 9.22 -7.00
N LEU A 124 -15.77 8.03 -7.62
CA LEU A 124 -17.01 7.29 -7.80
C LEU A 124 -17.70 6.95 -6.48
N GLN A 125 -17.00 6.90 -5.36
CA GLN A 125 -17.64 6.65 -4.06
C GLN A 125 -18.62 7.79 -3.66
N PHE A 126 -18.40 9.00 -4.17
CA PHE A 126 -19.21 10.18 -3.86
C PHE A 126 -20.22 10.56 -4.94
N ALA A 127 -20.16 9.92 -6.10
CA ALA A 127 -21.02 10.29 -7.22
C ALA A 127 -22.52 10.11 -6.85
N PRO A 128 -23.45 10.89 -7.44
CA PRO A 128 -24.86 10.54 -7.38
C PRO A 128 -25.12 9.16 -8.01
N ASP A 129 -26.11 8.42 -7.53
CA ASP A 129 -26.38 7.04 -7.99
C ASP A 129 -26.55 6.90 -9.50
N HIS A 130 -27.19 7.90 -10.14
CA HIS A 130 -27.39 7.90 -11.58
C HIS A 130 -26.06 8.05 -12.34
N VAL A 131 -25.16 8.92 -11.85
CA VAL A 131 -23.82 9.08 -12.40
C VAL A 131 -23.03 7.79 -12.24
N PHE A 132 -23.04 7.21 -11.04
CA PHE A 132 -22.32 5.96 -10.76
C PHE A 132 -22.75 4.82 -11.69
N ARG A 133 -24.06 4.62 -11.85
CA ARG A 133 -24.59 3.54 -12.70
C ARG A 133 -24.22 3.72 -14.16
N GLU A 134 -24.19 4.95 -14.66
CA GLU A 134 -23.84 5.25 -16.04
C GLU A 134 -22.33 5.12 -16.29
N VAL A 135 -21.51 5.55 -15.34
CA VAL A 135 -20.06 5.62 -15.48
C VAL A 135 -19.36 4.29 -15.15
N MET A 136 -19.83 3.56 -14.14
CA MET A 136 -19.12 2.38 -13.61
C MET A 136 -18.77 1.35 -14.70
N PRO A 137 -19.69 0.92 -15.60
CA PRO A 137 -19.33 -0.06 -16.63
C PRO A 137 -18.19 0.39 -17.56
N LYS A 138 -18.06 1.71 -17.80
CA LYS A 138 -17.01 2.29 -18.63
C LYS A 138 -15.68 2.36 -17.87
N VAL A 139 -15.73 2.68 -16.57
CA VAL A 139 -14.54 2.66 -15.71
C VAL A 139 -14.00 1.23 -15.56
N LEU A 140 -14.86 0.22 -15.43
CA LEU A 140 -14.43 -1.18 -15.35
C LEU A 140 -13.70 -1.67 -16.62
N ALA A 141 -13.97 -1.08 -17.79
CA ALA A 141 -13.24 -1.43 -19.01
C ALA A 141 -11.74 -1.08 -18.94
N TYR A 142 -11.32 -0.23 -18.00
CA TYR A 142 -9.91 0.12 -17.83
C TYR A 142 -9.07 -0.96 -17.13
N PHE A 143 -9.69 -2.05 -16.64
CA PHE A 143 -8.93 -3.25 -16.25
C PHE A 143 -8.19 -3.84 -17.46
N ASP A 144 -8.73 -3.68 -18.67
CA ASP A 144 -8.10 -4.12 -19.93
C ASP A 144 -7.28 -3.02 -20.61
N SER A 145 -7.01 -1.90 -19.93
CA SER A 145 -6.24 -0.79 -20.49
C SER A 145 -4.83 -1.24 -20.89
N PRO A 146 -4.29 -0.83 -22.05
CA PRO A 146 -2.89 -1.10 -22.40
C PRO A 146 -1.92 -0.41 -21.43
N GLU A 147 -2.31 0.75 -20.88
CA GLU A 147 -1.51 1.51 -19.92
C GLU A 147 -1.60 0.89 -18.52
N ALA A 148 -0.45 0.54 -17.94
CA ALA A 148 -0.36 -0.08 -16.62
C ALA A 148 -0.84 0.84 -15.49
N ASP A 149 -0.58 2.15 -15.59
CA ASP A 149 -1.02 3.13 -14.58
C ASP A 149 -2.55 3.20 -14.48
N ASN A 150 -3.26 3.00 -15.59
CA ASN A 150 -4.72 2.91 -15.57
C ASN A 150 -5.17 1.64 -14.83
N ARG A 151 -4.59 0.48 -15.14
CA ARG A 151 -4.95 -0.78 -14.46
C ARG A 151 -4.67 -0.68 -12.96
N ARG A 152 -3.47 -0.24 -12.59
CA ARG A 152 -3.04 -0.01 -11.20
C ARG A 152 -3.97 0.96 -10.48
N GLY A 153 -4.21 2.14 -11.07
CA GLY A 153 -5.06 3.17 -10.46
C GLY A 153 -6.50 2.70 -10.28
N LEU A 154 -7.01 1.89 -11.22
CA LEU A 154 -8.32 1.29 -11.11
C LEU A 154 -8.38 0.25 -9.98
N VAL A 155 -7.41 -0.66 -9.85
CA VAL A 155 -7.32 -1.60 -8.74
C VAL A 155 -7.34 -0.84 -7.40
N ALA A 156 -6.50 0.19 -7.27
CA ALA A 156 -6.44 1.02 -6.06
C ALA A 156 -7.80 1.68 -5.75
N GLY A 157 -8.47 2.28 -6.75
CA GLY A 157 -9.77 2.91 -6.54
C GLY A 157 -10.90 1.92 -6.23
N MET A 158 -10.90 0.76 -6.89
CA MET A 158 -11.91 -0.29 -6.65
C MET A 158 -11.76 -0.94 -5.28
N ARG A 159 -10.53 -1.12 -4.79
CA ARG A 159 -10.24 -1.56 -3.41
C ARG A 159 -11.00 -0.72 -2.38
N TRP A 160 -10.98 0.61 -2.51
CA TRP A 160 -11.75 1.51 -1.64
C TRP A 160 -13.26 1.27 -1.73
N LEU A 161 -13.81 1.17 -2.94
CA LEU A 161 -15.24 0.91 -3.13
C LEU A 161 -15.67 -0.44 -2.52
N LEU A 162 -14.83 -1.47 -2.65
CA LEU A 162 -15.08 -2.79 -2.07
C LEU A 162 -15.12 -2.75 -0.54
N MET A 163 -14.30 -1.93 0.11
CA MET A 163 -14.21 -1.87 1.57
C MET A 163 -15.17 -0.86 2.19
N ASP A 164 -15.29 0.33 1.61
CA ASP A 164 -15.96 1.48 2.22
C ASP A 164 -17.38 1.73 1.70
N SER A 165 -17.77 1.14 0.57
CA SER A 165 -19.11 1.31 -0.03
C SER A 165 -19.70 0.00 -0.54
N PRO A 166 -19.81 -1.05 0.31
CA PRO A 166 -20.22 -2.39 -0.11
C PRO A 166 -21.60 -2.44 -0.77
N ASP A 167 -22.58 -1.69 -0.25
CA ASP A 167 -23.94 -1.65 -0.82
C ASP A 167 -23.95 -1.04 -2.23
N ARG A 168 -23.11 -0.04 -2.46
CA ARG A 168 -23.00 0.69 -3.72
C ARG A 168 -22.32 -0.15 -4.79
N ILE A 169 -21.27 -0.88 -4.41
CA ILE A 169 -20.54 -1.75 -5.33
C ILE A 169 -21.21 -3.11 -5.52
N ALA A 170 -22.21 -3.47 -4.72
CA ALA A 170 -22.87 -4.77 -4.75
C ALA A 170 -23.24 -5.28 -6.17
N PRO A 171 -23.77 -4.46 -7.11
CA PRO A 171 -24.07 -4.92 -8.47
C PRO A 171 -22.83 -5.33 -9.30
N TYR A 172 -21.66 -4.81 -8.94
CA TYR A 172 -20.39 -4.99 -9.66
C TYR A 172 -19.34 -5.76 -8.83
N ARG A 173 -19.64 -6.10 -7.57
CA ARG A 173 -18.67 -6.60 -6.60
C ARG A 173 -17.95 -7.85 -7.10
N ALA A 174 -18.71 -8.83 -7.58
CA ALA A 174 -18.15 -10.08 -8.09
C ALA A 174 -17.25 -9.87 -9.32
N SER A 175 -17.67 -9.02 -10.27
CA SER A 175 -16.85 -8.72 -11.46
C SER A 175 -15.60 -7.91 -11.12
N VAL A 176 -15.71 -6.95 -10.21
CA VAL A 176 -14.56 -6.16 -9.74
C VAL A 176 -13.55 -7.07 -9.06
N LEU A 177 -14.02 -7.99 -8.21
CA LEU A 177 -13.14 -8.92 -7.51
C LEU A 177 -12.46 -9.88 -8.49
N ALA A 178 -13.19 -10.41 -9.47
CA ALA A 178 -12.61 -11.26 -10.52
C ALA A 178 -11.50 -10.53 -11.28
N ASN A 179 -11.75 -9.28 -11.72
CA ASN A 179 -10.75 -8.47 -12.42
C ASN A 179 -9.51 -8.17 -11.54
N ILE A 180 -9.69 -7.87 -10.25
CA ILE A 180 -8.56 -7.67 -9.33
C ILE A 180 -7.75 -8.95 -9.14
N VAL A 181 -8.40 -10.12 -9.09
CA VAL A 181 -7.71 -11.41 -9.03
C VAL A 181 -6.91 -11.66 -10.31
N GLU A 182 -7.46 -11.34 -11.49
CA GLU A 182 -6.73 -11.42 -12.77
C GLU A 182 -5.51 -10.48 -12.80
N CYS A 183 -5.58 -9.30 -12.15
CA CYS A 183 -4.44 -8.40 -12.02
C CYS A 183 -3.25 -8.97 -11.21
N LEU A 184 -3.38 -10.11 -10.53
CA LEU A 184 -2.24 -10.81 -9.91
C LEU A 184 -1.31 -11.47 -10.96
N ASP A 185 -1.80 -11.62 -12.18
CA ASP A 185 -1.07 -12.15 -13.34
C ASP A 185 -0.66 -11.04 -14.33
N ASP A 186 -0.74 -9.77 -13.91
CA ASP A 186 -0.36 -8.64 -14.73
C ASP A 186 1.15 -8.65 -15.06
N SER A 187 1.51 -8.12 -16.23
CA SER A 187 2.91 -7.94 -16.63
C SER A 187 3.63 -6.81 -15.88
N ASP A 188 2.88 -5.82 -15.38
CA ASP A 188 3.43 -4.69 -14.65
C ASP A 188 3.45 -4.97 -13.14
N PRO A 189 4.63 -4.95 -12.50
CA PRO A 189 4.71 -5.32 -11.09
C PRO A 189 4.03 -4.34 -10.12
N LYS A 190 3.79 -3.09 -10.51
CA LYS A 190 3.01 -2.15 -9.69
C LYS A 190 1.55 -2.55 -9.65
N VAL A 191 1.03 -3.11 -10.75
CA VAL A 191 -0.34 -3.65 -10.81
C VAL A 191 -0.46 -4.88 -9.93
N ILE A 192 0.48 -5.83 -10.04
CA ILE A 192 0.52 -7.04 -9.17
C ILE A 192 0.52 -6.64 -7.70
N TYR A 193 1.39 -5.70 -7.32
CA TYR A 193 1.50 -5.24 -5.94
C TYR A 193 0.18 -4.65 -5.41
N GLU A 194 -0.47 -3.78 -6.19
CA GLU A 194 -1.76 -3.19 -5.80
C GLU A 194 -2.86 -4.26 -5.70
N ALA A 195 -2.84 -5.26 -6.59
CA ALA A 195 -3.77 -6.38 -6.57
C ALA A 195 -3.58 -7.24 -5.30
N ILE A 196 -2.34 -7.53 -4.89
CA ILE A 196 -2.02 -8.25 -3.64
C ILE A 196 -2.63 -7.51 -2.43
N LEU A 197 -2.45 -6.19 -2.35
CA LEU A 197 -3.01 -5.39 -1.27
C LEU A 197 -4.54 -5.42 -1.29
N ALA A 198 -5.15 -5.25 -2.46
CA ALA A 198 -6.59 -5.23 -2.61
C ALA A 198 -7.23 -6.57 -2.19
N VAL A 199 -6.72 -7.71 -2.65
CA VAL A 199 -7.28 -9.02 -2.27
C VAL A 199 -7.10 -9.32 -0.78
N GLY A 200 -5.95 -8.95 -0.21
CA GLY A 200 -5.68 -9.14 1.23
C GLY A 200 -6.65 -8.37 2.12
N GLU A 201 -6.93 -7.11 1.78
CA GLU A 201 -7.85 -6.28 2.55
C GLU A 201 -9.32 -6.60 2.35
N VAL A 202 -9.70 -7.06 1.15
CA VAL A 202 -11.04 -7.62 0.90
C VAL A 202 -11.24 -8.89 1.74
N GLY A 203 -10.18 -9.68 1.94
CA GLY A 203 -10.19 -10.83 2.84
C GLY A 203 -10.88 -12.06 2.22
N PRO A 204 -11.62 -12.87 3.00
CA PRO A 204 -12.08 -14.21 2.59
C PRO A 204 -12.91 -14.29 1.31
N GLU A 205 -13.52 -13.19 0.87
CA GLU A 205 -14.22 -13.16 -0.41
C GLU A 205 -13.28 -13.34 -1.60
N ALA A 206 -12.03 -12.89 -1.47
CA ALA A 206 -10.98 -12.98 -2.48
C ALA A 206 -10.25 -14.34 -2.49
N ARG A 207 -10.83 -15.40 -1.88
CA ARG A 207 -10.16 -16.72 -1.73
C ARG A 207 -9.73 -17.35 -3.05
N ALA A 208 -10.36 -16.99 -4.17
CA ALA A 208 -9.94 -17.40 -5.51
C ALA A 208 -8.48 -17.00 -5.83
N ALA A 209 -7.94 -15.98 -5.17
CA ALA A 209 -6.54 -15.54 -5.30
C ALA A 209 -5.52 -16.48 -4.65
N ALA A 210 -5.94 -17.42 -3.79
CA ALA A 210 -5.02 -18.21 -2.95
C ALA A 210 -3.91 -18.94 -3.73
N PRO A 211 -4.18 -19.64 -4.86
CA PRO A 211 -3.12 -20.33 -5.60
C PRO A 211 -2.06 -19.36 -6.14
N ARG A 212 -2.48 -18.20 -6.65
CA ARG A 212 -1.56 -17.21 -7.21
C ARG A 212 -0.78 -16.49 -6.12
N LEU A 213 -1.40 -16.11 -5.01
CA LEU A 213 -0.70 -15.53 -3.86
C LEU A 213 0.32 -16.50 -3.24
N GLN A 214 0.02 -17.79 -3.19
CA GLN A 214 0.99 -18.80 -2.76
C GLN A 214 2.20 -18.82 -3.68
N THR A 215 1.98 -18.79 -5.00
CA THR A 215 3.07 -18.75 -6.00
C THR A 215 3.93 -17.50 -5.83
N LEU A 216 3.29 -16.32 -5.71
CA LEU A 216 3.97 -15.03 -5.49
C LEU A 216 4.80 -15.05 -4.19
N ALA A 217 4.27 -15.64 -3.11
CA ALA A 217 5.00 -15.77 -1.86
C ALA A 217 6.21 -16.73 -2.01
N GLU A 218 6.03 -17.89 -2.61
CA GLU A 218 7.07 -18.93 -2.63
C GLU A 218 8.16 -18.66 -3.67
N GLU A 219 7.78 -18.32 -4.90
CA GLU A 219 8.71 -18.17 -6.02
C GLU A 219 9.37 -16.78 -6.05
N GLU A 220 8.60 -15.73 -5.80
CA GLU A 220 9.08 -14.34 -5.85
C GLU A 220 9.51 -13.80 -4.49
N GLN A 221 9.44 -14.65 -3.45
CA GLN A 221 9.79 -14.29 -2.06
C GLN A 221 9.02 -13.06 -1.56
N ASN A 222 7.74 -12.94 -1.94
CA ASN A 222 6.92 -11.77 -1.64
C ASN A 222 6.13 -11.93 -0.33
N TRP A 223 6.56 -11.25 0.74
CA TRP A 223 5.90 -11.34 2.05
C TRP A 223 4.51 -10.66 2.08
N HIS A 224 4.23 -9.68 1.20
CA HIS A 224 2.90 -9.10 1.06
C HIS A 224 1.91 -10.15 0.50
N ALA A 225 2.35 -10.98 -0.45
CA ALA A 225 1.55 -12.07 -0.96
C ALA A 225 1.26 -13.12 0.13
N LEU A 226 2.24 -13.43 0.98
CA LEU A 226 2.04 -14.30 2.15
C LEU A 226 1.07 -13.69 3.16
N LYS A 227 1.19 -12.39 3.45
CA LYS A 227 0.26 -11.64 4.30
C LYS A 227 -1.16 -11.73 3.74
N ALA A 228 -1.34 -11.41 2.46
CA ALA A 228 -2.63 -11.46 1.78
C ALA A 228 -3.21 -12.88 1.75
N LEU A 229 -2.39 -13.90 1.50
CA LEU A 229 -2.78 -15.31 1.52
C LEU A 229 -3.37 -15.70 2.88
N TYR A 230 -2.74 -15.25 3.98
CA TYR A 230 -3.28 -15.48 5.32
C TYR A 230 -4.58 -14.72 5.56
N GLN A 231 -4.71 -13.47 5.08
CA GLN A 231 -5.93 -12.67 5.26
C GLN A 231 -7.15 -13.24 4.54
N ILE A 232 -6.97 -13.79 3.33
CA ILE A 232 -8.05 -14.44 2.57
C ILE A 232 -8.36 -15.84 3.10
N GLU A 233 -7.37 -16.50 3.70
CA GLU A 233 -7.48 -17.86 4.23
C GLU A 233 -6.67 -18.04 5.52
N PRO A 234 -7.21 -17.64 6.68
CA PRO A 234 -6.59 -17.90 7.97
C PRO A 234 -6.69 -19.40 8.28
N SER A 235 -5.60 -20.13 8.03
CA SER A 235 -5.50 -21.58 8.23
C SER A 235 -4.21 -21.95 8.97
N PRO A 236 -4.16 -23.09 9.67
CA PRO A 236 -2.93 -23.59 10.29
C PRO A 236 -1.78 -23.71 9.28
N GLU A 237 -2.07 -24.05 8.03
CA GLU A 237 -1.08 -24.17 6.96
C GLU A 237 -0.50 -22.81 6.59
N ASN A 238 -1.34 -21.77 6.44
CA ASN A 238 -0.86 -20.41 6.16
C ASN A 238 -0.18 -19.77 7.37
N PHE A 239 -0.60 -20.12 8.58
CA PHE A 239 0.11 -19.76 9.81
C PHE A 239 1.53 -20.34 9.80
N GLN A 240 1.68 -21.64 9.52
CA GLN A 240 2.98 -22.31 9.43
C GLN A 240 3.89 -21.66 8.38
N ARG A 241 3.35 -21.17 7.26
CA ARG A 241 4.13 -20.40 6.27
C ARG A 241 4.67 -19.09 6.87
N ILE A 242 3.85 -18.34 7.62
CA ILE A 242 4.31 -17.14 8.35
C ILE A 242 5.39 -17.51 9.38
N GLU A 243 5.20 -18.61 10.12
CA GLU A 243 6.21 -19.08 11.07
C GLU A 243 7.53 -19.38 10.36
N ALA A 244 7.49 -20.21 9.31
CA ALA A 244 8.67 -20.56 8.53
C ALA A 244 9.37 -19.32 8.00
N TRP A 245 8.62 -18.35 7.48
CA TRP A 245 9.16 -17.10 6.94
C TRP A 245 9.99 -16.33 7.97
N ILE A 246 9.43 -16.16 9.17
CA ILE A 246 10.11 -15.46 10.26
C ILE A 246 11.30 -16.28 10.75
N PHE A 247 11.15 -17.58 11.00
CA PHE A 247 12.20 -18.41 11.58
C PHE A 247 13.38 -18.62 10.64
N GLU A 248 13.14 -18.74 9.34
CA GLU A 248 14.17 -18.93 8.31
C GLU A 248 14.83 -17.61 7.88
N ARG A 249 14.35 -16.45 8.37
CA ARG A 249 14.84 -15.13 7.96
C ARG A 249 14.78 -14.94 6.45
N LYS A 250 13.66 -15.34 5.85
CA LYS A 250 13.35 -15.05 4.45
C LYS A 250 13.39 -13.53 4.21
N PRO A 251 13.54 -13.06 2.96
CA PRO A 251 13.53 -11.65 2.65
C PRO A 251 12.38 -10.92 3.37
N ASP A 252 12.71 -9.76 3.94
CA ASP A 252 11.75 -8.83 4.53
C ASP A 252 10.92 -9.41 5.69
N TRP A 253 11.42 -10.46 6.34
CA TRP A 253 10.77 -11.10 7.50
C TRP A 253 10.49 -10.12 8.64
N GLU A 254 11.30 -9.08 8.81
CA GLU A 254 11.10 -8.04 9.82
C GLU A 254 9.83 -7.22 9.56
N PHE A 255 9.45 -7.03 8.29
CA PHE A 255 8.23 -6.32 7.90
C PHE A 255 7.00 -7.20 8.14
N LEU A 256 7.09 -8.49 7.82
CA LEU A 256 6.05 -9.46 8.19
C LEU A 256 5.85 -9.51 9.72
N ALA A 257 6.94 -9.50 10.48
CA ALA A 257 6.90 -9.47 11.94
C ALA A 257 6.26 -8.19 12.52
N VAL A 258 6.44 -7.03 11.87
CA VAL A 258 5.73 -5.78 12.22
C VAL A 258 4.22 -5.93 12.02
N ASN A 259 3.82 -6.62 10.95
CA ASN A 259 2.44 -6.68 10.49
C ASN A 259 1.62 -7.80 11.17
N LEU A 260 2.20 -8.59 12.08
CA LEU A 260 1.46 -9.66 12.77
C LEU A 260 0.20 -9.19 13.50
N LYS A 261 0.18 -7.93 13.98
CA LYS A 261 -1.00 -7.33 14.63
C LYS A 261 -2.24 -7.28 13.72
N GLU A 262 -2.04 -7.31 12.41
CA GLU A 262 -3.11 -7.28 11.40
C GLU A 262 -3.52 -8.69 10.94
N LEU A 263 -2.74 -9.71 11.33
CA LEU A 263 -2.94 -11.09 10.91
C LEU A 263 -3.54 -11.94 12.04
N MET A 264 -3.17 -11.69 13.28
CA MET A 264 -3.52 -12.56 14.40
C MET A 264 -3.69 -11.76 15.69
N THR A 265 -4.20 -12.44 16.72
CA THR A 265 -4.33 -11.82 18.04
C THR A 265 -2.95 -11.41 18.59
N PRO A 266 -2.88 -10.37 19.44
CA PRO A 266 -1.62 -10.00 20.07
C PRO A 266 -0.97 -11.17 20.81
N GLU A 267 -1.75 -12.04 21.46
CA GLU A 267 -1.27 -13.24 22.15
C GLU A 267 -0.56 -14.21 21.21
N GLU A 268 -1.18 -14.55 20.08
CA GLU A 268 -0.60 -15.44 19.07
C GLU A 268 0.68 -14.84 18.48
N GLY A 269 0.66 -13.56 18.13
CA GLY A 269 1.81 -12.85 17.59
C GLY A 269 2.97 -12.76 18.60
N ILE A 270 2.70 -12.47 19.86
CA ILE A 270 3.71 -12.43 20.93
C ILE A 270 4.34 -13.81 21.12
N GLU A 271 3.54 -14.87 21.18
CA GLU A 271 4.05 -16.23 21.37
C GLU A 271 4.92 -16.67 20.19
N LEU A 272 4.49 -16.38 18.97
CA LEU A 272 5.28 -16.61 17.75
C LEU A 272 6.65 -15.92 17.83
N LEU A 273 6.65 -14.61 18.13
CA LEU A 273 7.88 -13.82 18.18
C LEU A 273 8.79 -14.22 19.34
N ARG A 274 8.24 -14.64 20.49
CA ARG A 274 9.04 -15.16 21.62
C ARG A 274 9.73 -16.47 21.26
N ARG A 275 9.06 -17.38 20.56
CA ARG A 275 9.68 -18.59 20.03
C ARG A 275 10.75 -18.27 18.99
N ALA A 276 10.53 -17.29 18.12
CA ALA A 276 11.55 -16.84 17.16
C ALA A 276 12.75 -16.18 17.86
N TYR A 277 12.51 -15.42 18.94
CA TYR A 277 13.54 -14.76 19.74
C TYR A 277 14.44 -15.77 20.44
N SER A 278 13.84 -16.77 21.10
CA SER A 278 14.59 -17.78 21.87
C SER A 278 15.48 -18.66 21.00
N LYS A 279 15.11 -18.89 19.74
CA LYS A 279 15.93 -19.62 18.77
C LYS A 279 17.00 -18.76 18.08
N SER A 280 16.90 -17.44 18.16
CA SER A 280 17.84 -16.56 17.46
C SER A 280 19.20 -16.53 18.16
N VAL A 281 20.26 -16.78 17.40
CA VAL A 281 21.66 -16.63 17.85
C VAL A 281 22.26 -15.27 17.52
N PHE A 282 21.56 -14.45 16.71
CA PHE A 282 22.03 -13.14 16.27
C PHE A 282 21.47 -12.02 17.15
N PRO A 283 22.31 -11.18 17.78
CA PRO A 283 21.85 -10.08 18.62
C PRO A 283 21.00 -9.04 17.87
N ALA A 284 21.26 -8.83 16.56
CA ALA A 284 20.48 -7.91 15.73
C ALA A 284 19.01 -8.35 15.62
N ASP A 285 18.79 -9.61 15.26
CA ASP A 285 17.45 -10.22 15.19
C ASP A 285 16.74 -10.18 16.53
N GLN A 286 17.44 -10.52 17.62
CA GLN A 286 16.88 -10.47 18.97
C GLN A 286 16.38 -9.07 19.30
N LYS A 287 17.12 -8.01 18.93
CA LYS A 287 16.69 -6.62 19.13
C LYS A 287 15.42 -6.29 18.35
N ILE A 288 15.33 -6.72 17.09
CA ILE A 288 14.13 -6.50 16.26
C ILE A 288 12.93 -7.24 16.87
N LEU A 289 13.08 -8.53 17.16
CA LEU A 289 12.03 -9.37 17.72
C LEU A 289 11.55 -8.84 19.08
N ALA A 290 12.47 -8.45 19.97
CA ALA A 290 12.11 -7.84 21.25
C ALA A 290 11.33 -6.54 21.07
N SER A 291 11.73 -5.69 20.10
CA SER A 291 10.98 -4.48 19.76
C SER A 291 9.56 -4.80 19.29
N ARG A 292 9.37 -5.82 18.44
CA ARG A 292 8.03 -6.23 17.96
C ARG A 292 7.16 -6.82 19.07
N ILE A 293 7.73 -7.65 19.94
CA ILE A 293 7.05 -8.18 21.13
C ILE A 293 6.52 -7.03 21.99
N ASN A 294 7.38 -6.04 22.30
CA ASN A 294 6.98 -4.91 23.12
C ASN A 294 5.84 -4.09 22.49
N LEU A 295 5.86 -3.89 21.17
CA LEU A 295 4.79 -3.18 20.46
C LEU A 295 3.46 -3.93 20.52
N LEU A 296 3.47 -5.26 20.35
CA LEU A 296 2.28 -6.08 20.50
C LEU A 296 1.77 -6.11 21.95
N GLU A 297 2.66 -6.12 22.93
CA GLU A 297 2.27 -6.03 24.35
C GLU A 297 1.57 -4.71 24.67
N VAL A 298 2.06 -3.59 24.12
CA VAL A 298 1.39 -2.29 24.24
C VAL A 298 -0.01 -2.33 23.61
N HIS A 299 -0.13 -2.92 22.42
CA HIS A 299 -1.41 -3.08 21.75
C HIS A 299 -2.41 -3.90 22.57
N ARG A 300 -1.96 -5.06 23.07
CA ARG A 300 -2.74 -5.96 23.94
C ARG A 300 -3.27 -5.23 25.18
N LEU A 301 -2.43 -4.46 25.85
CA LEU A 301 -2.83 -3.67 27.03
C LEU A 301 -3.85 -2.60 26.68
N ALA A 302 -3.70 -1.94 25.52
CA ALA A 302 -4.68 -0.96 25.06
C ALA A 302 -6.05 -1.60 24.79
N GLU A 303 -6.10 -2.82 24.24
CA GLU A 303 -7.35 -3.56 24.01
C GLU A 303 -8.04 -3.97 25.33
N LEU A 304 -7.27 -4.49 26.30
CA LEU A 304 -7.79 -4.84 27.63
C LEU A 304 -8.40 -3.62 28.35
N ASN A 305 -7.75 -2.46 28.25
CA ASN A 305 -8.25 -1.21 28.82
C ASN A 305 -9.56 -0.73 28.15
N LYS A 306 -9.71 -0.93 26.84
CA LYS A 306 -10.97 -0.61 26.14
C LYS A 306 -12.11 -1.52 26.61
N GLN A 307 -11.85 -2.82 26.75
CA GLN A 307 -12.85 -3.82 27.16
C GLN A 307 -13.33 -3.60 28.59
N THR A 308 -12.43 -3.28 29.51
CA THR A 308 -12.76 -2.96 30.91
C THR A 308 -13.56 -1.65 31.02
N ALA A 309 -13.24 -0.64 30.21
CA ALA A 309 -13.98 0.62 30.15
C ALA A 309 -15.40 0.46 29.53
N SER A 310 -15.60 -0.46 28.58
CA SER A 310 -16.93 -0.77 28.05
C SER A 310 -17.79 -1.56 29.04
N ALA A 311 -17.21 -2.55 29.72
CA ALA A 311 -17.92 -3.36 30.71
C ALA A 311 -18.45 -2.52 31.89
N GLY A 312 -17.65 -1.57 32.39
CA GLY A 312 -18.06 -0.67 33.47
C GLY A 312 -19.16 0.34 33.08
N LYS A 313 -19.41 0.57 31.78
CA LYS A 313 -20.52 1.42 31.30
C LYS A 313 -21.82 0.64 31.13
N GLU A 314 -21.76 -0.67 30.91
CA GLU A 314 -22.95 -1.52 30.82
C GLU A 314 -23.51 -1.85 32.21
N GLU A 315 -22.67 -2.01 33.23
CA GLU A 315 -23.12 -2.18 34.63
C GLU A 315 -23.78 -0.93 35.25
N GLN A 316 -23.66 0.24 34.61
CA GLN A 316 -24.26 1.50 35.07
C GLN A 316 -25.57 1.87 34.33
N ARG A 317 -26.09 0.99 33.46
CA ARG A 317 -27.39 1.14 32.77
C ARG A 317 -28.40 0.13 33.28
#